data_AF-A0A8J3N9F8-F1
#
_entry.id   AF-A0A8J3N9F8-F1
#
_cell.length_a   1.000
_cell.length_b   1.000
_cell.length_c   1.000
_cell.angle_alpha   90.00
_cell.angle_beta   90.00
_cell.angle_gamma   90.00
#
_symmetry.space_group_name_H-M   'P 1'
#
loop_
_entity.id
_entity.type
_entity.pdbx_description
1 polymer ?
#
loop_
_entity_poly.entity_id
_entity_poly.type
_entity_poly.pdbx_seq_one_letter_code
_entity_poly.pdbx_strand_id
1 'polypeptide(L)'
;MISSSASQQEAPLSQKLSLLETRIAQLSEQVAHLTLALLKARERTVERRLSDLEMVVQELAGMLSLSPPLPVRLEQQAEGKPVAARPLIEAELRARSRMPPLIEYSAQGTYVVVSSLEGELSLMPASREWFDWLATLSSFRFVGQSGRFTAYCETNHGKPTRGWIAHRSLHGRHYKHWLGVTDRLTIDHLEQMAARLQSRLTTL
;
A
#
# COMPACT_ATOMS: atom_id res chain seq x y z
N MET A 1 14.82 36.93 54.79
CA MET A 1 13.36 36.87 54.52
C MET A 1 13.09 36.71 53.02
N ILE A 2 13.56 35.64 52.37
CA ILE A 2 13.39 35.46 50.90
C ILE A 2 12.65 34.14 50.55
N SER A 3 12.55 33.20 51.49
CA SER A 3 12.02 31.86 51.22
C SER A 3 10.49 31.75 51.09
N SER A 4 9.72 32.82 51.34
CA SER A 4 8.25 32.72 51.39
C SER A 4 7.54 32.96 50.05
N SER A 5 8.22 33.56 49.07
CA SER A 5 7.61 33.92 47.77
C SER A 5 7.70 32.79 46.73
N ALA A 6 8.68 31.89 46.84
CA ALA A 6 8.85 30.77 45.91
C ALA A 6 7.70 29.75 46.03
N SER A 7 7.28 29.42 47.26
CA SER A 7 6.19 28.46 47.50
C SER A 7 4.80 28.94 47.06
N GLN A 8 4.59 30.25 46.91
CA GLN A 8 3.32 30.80 46.42
C GLN A 8 3.15 30.68 44.90
N GLN A 9 4.24 30.59 44.13
CA GLN A 9 4.20 30.43 42.67
C GLN A 9 4.25 28.95 42.22
N GLU A 10 4.71 28.03 43.06
CA GLU A 10 4.73 26.59 42.76
C GLU A 10 3.34 25.95 42.76
N ALA A 11 2.45 26.36 43.67
CA ALA A 11 1.09 25.84 43.77
C ALA A 11 0.28 25.93 42.45
N PRO A 12 0.22 27.09 41.75
CA PRO A 12 -0.50 27.18 40.48
C PRO A 12 0.18 26.44 39.32
N LEU A 13 1.49 26.19 39.38
CA LEU A 13 2.21 25.41 38.36
C LEU A 13 1.95 23.91 38.53
N SER A 14 2.01 23.40 39.75
CA SER A 14 1.67 22.00 40.06
C SER A 14 0.23 21.66 39.67
N GLN A 15 -0.70 22.61 39.86
CA GLN A 15 -2.10 22.45 39.45
C GLN A 15 -2.27 22.43 37.92
N LYS A 16 -1.46 23.20 37.18
CA LYS A 16 -1.44 23.15 35.71
C LYS A 16 -0.82 21.85 35.19
N LEU A 17 0.24 21.36 35.83
CA LEU A 17 0.88 20.09 35.46
C LEU A 17 -0.08 18.92 35.65
N SER A 18 -0.75 18.82 36.80
CA SER A 18 -1.73 17.75 37.04
C SER A 18 -2.91 17.81 36.07
N LEU A 19 -3.36 19.01 35.70
CA LEU A 19 -4.39 19.19 34.67
C LEU A 19 -3.91 18.68 33.30
N LEU A 20 -2.69 19.02 32.90
CA LEU A 20 -2.11 18.58 31.63
C LEU A 20 -1.88 17.07 31.61
N GLU A 21 -1.38 16.49 32.70
CA GLU A 21 -1.22 15.03 32.84
C GLU A 21 -2.56 14.31 32.67
N THR A 22 -3.60 14.81 33.34
CA THR A 22 -4.96 14.27 33.20
C THR A 22 -5.47 14.38 31.77
N ARG A 23 -5.21 15.53 31.11
CA ARG A 23 -5.59 15.76 29.71
C ARG A 23 -4.85 14.82 28.74
N ILE A 24 -3.56 14.59 28.96
CA ILE A 24 -2.75 13.68 28.16
C ILE A 24 -3.23 12.24 28.34
N ALA A 25 -3.50 11.82 29.58
CA ALA A 25 -4.06 10.50 29.86
C ALA A 25 -5.38 10.30 29.13
N GLN A 26 -6.29 11.28 29.20
CA GLN A 26 -7.57 11.24 28.51
C GLN A 26 -7.42 11.16 26.98
N LEU A 27 -6.52 11.97 26.39
CA LEU A 27 -6.25 11.91 24.95
C LEU A 27 -5.66 10.57 24.53
N SER A 28 -4.76 10.00 25.33
CA SER A 28 -4.16 8.69 25.06
C SER A 28 -5.21 7.57 25.05
N GLU A 29 -6.18 7.62 25.98
CA GLU A 29 -7.30 6.69 26.03
C GLU A 29 -8.22 6.83 24.81
N GLN A 30 -8.54 8.07 24.41
CA GLN A 30 -9.34 8.34 23.22
C GLN A 30 -8.67 7.82 21.94
N VAL A 31 -7.35 8.01 21.79
CA VAL A 31 -6.58 7.47 20.66
C VAL A 31 -6.60 5.95 20.67
N ALA A 32 -6.42 5.31 21.83
CA ALA A 32 -6.48 3.85 21.95
C ALA A 32 -7.86 3.31 21.54
N HIS A 33 -8.94 3.93 22.02
CA HIS A 33 -10.30 3.56 21.66
C HIS A 33 -10.57 3.71 20.16
N LEU A 34 -10.18 4.84 19.56
CA LEU A 34 -10.34 5.06 18.12
C LEU A 34 -9.52 4.07 17.28
N THR A 35 -8.29 3.77 17.71
CA THR A 35 -7.42 2.79 17.03
C THR A 35 -8.08 1.41 17.03
N LEU A 36 -8.61 0.97 18.17
CA LEU A 36 -9.34 -0.29 18.28
C LEU A 36 -10.59 -0.31 17.39
N ALA A 37 -11.37 0.78 17.37
CA ALA A 37 -12.56 0.89 16.54
C ALA A 37 -12.24 0.81 15.05
N LEU A 38 -11.17 1.49 14.59
CA LEU A 38 -10.73 1.46 13.21
C LEU A 38 -10.22 0.07 12.80
N LEU A 39 -9.49 -0.63 13.68
CA LEU A 39 -9.04 -2.01 13.43
C LEU A 39 -10.23 -2.95 13.26
N LYS A 40 -11.22 -2.89 14.16
CA LYS A 40 -12.45 -3.70 14.08
C LYS A 40 -13.26 -3.40 12.83
N ALA A 41 -13.38 -2.12 12.46
CA ALA A 41 -14.08 -1.73 11.24
C ALA A 41 -13.38 -2.25 9.98
N ARG A 42 -12.04 -2.18 9.96
CA ARG A 42 -11.21 -2.73 8.87
C ARG A 42 -11.37 -4.24 8.75
N GLU A 43 -11.30 -4.97 9.87
CA GLU A 43 -11.46 -6.43 9.92
C GLU A 43 -12.82 -6.86 9.34
N ARG A 44 -13.92 -6.29 9.84
CA ARG A 44 -15.27 -6.57 9.31
C ARG A 44 -15.41 -6.28 7.83
N THR A 45 -14.76 -5.22 7.35
CA THR A 45 -14.78 -4.87 5.92
C THR A 45 -14.04 -5.91 5.09
N VAL A 46 -12.89 -6.39 5.57
CA VAL A 46 -12.11 -7.43 4.90
C VAL A 46 -12.88 -8.75 4.91
N GLU A 47 -13.44 -9.16 6.04
CA GLU A 47 -14.25 -10.36 6.17
C GLU A 47 -15.44 -10.33 5.22
N ARG A 48 -16.20 -9.22 5.18
CA ARG A 48 -17.34 -9.09 4.26
C ARG A 48 -16.90 -9.23 2.81
N ARG A 49 -15.81 -8.57 2.41
CA ARG A 49 -15.29 -8.68 1.04
C ARG A 49 -14.81 -10.09 0.73
N LEU A 50 -14.25 -10.81 1.71
CA LEU A 50 -13.85 -12.20 1.56
C LEU A 50 -15.07 -13.11 1.38
N SER A 51 -16.11 -12.94 2.19
CA SER A 51 -17.37 -13.69 2.05
C SER A 51 -18.08 -13.38 0.73
N ASP A 52 -18.11 -12.11 0.29
CA ASP A 52 -18.66 -11.74 -1.02
C ASP A 52 -17.88 -12.43 -2.16
N LEU A 53 -16.55 -12.45 -2.07
CA LEU A 53 -15.68 -13.15 -3.03
C LEU A 53 -15.92 -14.67 -2.98
N GLU A 54 -16.05 -15.25 -1.79
CA GLU A 54 -16.33 -16.66 -1.60
C GLU A 54 -17.68 -17.06 -2.22
N MET A 55 -18.73 -16.24 -2.05
CA MET A 55 -20.01 -16.48 -2.72
C MET A 55 -19.88 -16.43 -4.25
N VAL A 56 -19.17 -15.44 -4.80
CA VAL A 56 -18.95 -15.34 -6.26
C VAL A 56 -18.16 -16.55 -6.78
N VAL A 57 -17.13 -16.99 -6.05
CA VAL A 57 -16.37 -18.20 -6.40
C VAL A 57 -17.26 -19.44 -6.32
N GLN A 58 -18.12 -19.56 -5.30
CA GLN A 58 -19.03 -20.69 -5.14
C GLN A 58 -20.13 -20.71 -6.21
N GLU A 59 -20.65 -19.55 -6.62
CA GLU A 59 -21.61 -19.40 -7.73
C GLU A 59 -20.97 -19.81 -9.06
N LEU A 60 -19.73 -19.36 -9.32
CA LEU A 60 -18.96 -19.78 -10.49
C LEU A 60 -18.61 -21.27 -10.44
N ALA A 61 -18.29 -21.82 -9.27
CA ALA A 61 -18.05 -23.25 -9.09
C ALA A 61 -19.33 -24.08 -9.32
N GLY A 62 -20.49 -23.61 -8.84
CA GLY A 62 -21.79 -24.22 -9.09
C GLY A 62 -22.17 -24.22 -10.59
N MET A 63 -21.85 -23.15 -11.30
CA MET A 63 -21.99 -23.06 -12.76
C MET A 63 -21.06 -24.03 -13.51
N LEU A 64 -19.88 -24.34 -12.95
CA LEU A 64 -18.92 -25.30 -13.51
C LEU A 64 -19.17 -26.76 -13.06
N SER A 65 -20.11 -27.00 -12.14
CA SER A 65 -20.33 -28.31 -11.52
C SER A 65 -21.37 -29.19 -12.23
N LEU A 66 -21.83 -28.84 -13.44
CA LEU A 66 -22.68 -29.70 -14.30
C LEU A 66 -21.90 -30.85 -14.99
N SER A 67 -20.73 -31.23 -14.49
CA SER A 67 -20.00 -32.42 -14.96
C SER A 67 -20.04 -33.51 -13.88
N PRO A 68 -20.33 -34.77 -14.24
CA PRO A 68 -20.56 -35.83 -13.25
C PRO A 68 -19.28 -36.15 -12.46
N PRO A 69 -19.40 -36.59 -11.19
CA PRO A 69 -18.27 -36.81 -10.32
C PRO A 69 -17.54 -38.10 -10.73
N LEU A 70 -16.25 -37.98 -11.06
CA LEU A 70 -15.36 -39.14 -11.10
C LEU A 70 -14.93 -39.47 -9.66
N PRO A 71 -14.82 -40.77 -9.31
CA PRO A 71 -14.70 -41.20 -7.92
C PRO A 71 -13.39 -40.76 -7.29
N VAL A 72 -13.51 -40.23 -6.07
CA VAL A 72 -12.44 -39.98 -5.12
C VAL A 72 -11.67 -41.28 -4.88
N ARG A 73 -10.36 -41.28 -5.13
CA ARG A 73 -9.44 -42.28 -4.58
C ARG A 73 -8.46 -41.59 -3.65
N LEU A 74 -8.55 -41.97 -2.38
CA LEU A 74 -7.77 -41.48 -1.25
C LEU A 74 -6.25 -41.65 -1.46
N GLU A 75 -5.57 -40.54 -1.21
CA GLU A 75 -4.22 -40.29 -0.67
C GLU A 75 -3.18 -41.42 -0.69
N GLN A 76 -1.99 -41.08 -1.21
CA GLN A 76 -0.72 -41.54 -0.65
C GLN A 76 0.29 -40.39 -0.66
N GLN A 77 0.79 -40.10 0.53
CA GLN A 77 1.77 -39.07 0.89
C GLN A 77 3.01 -39.06 -0.02
N ALA A 78 3.49 -37.87 -0.36
CA ALA A 78 4.91 -37.62 -0.63
C ALA A 78 5.25 -36.14 -0.39
N GLU A 79 6.42 -35.95 0.20
CA GLU A 79 6.94 -34.73 0.82
C GLU A 79 7.20 -33.55 -0.13
N GLY A 80 7.36 -32.38 0.50
CA GLY A 80 7.81 -31.09 -0.01
C GLY A 80 8.57 -31.10 -1.33
N LYS A 81 7.94 -30.50 -2.34
CA LYS A 81 8.60 -29.92 -3.53
C LYS A 81 7.84 -28.64 -3.87
N PRO A 82 8.50 -27.53 -4.27
CA PRO A 82 7.81 -26.27 -4.55
C PRO A 82 6.71 -26.56 -5.56
N VAL A 83 5.47 -26.25 -5.17
CA VAL A 83 4.30 -26.37 -6.02
C VAL A 83 4.60 -25.52 -7.25
N ALA A 84 4.96 -26.16 -8.36
CA ALA A 84 5.15 -25.49 -9.63
C ALA A 84 3.87 -24.69 -9.87
N ALA A 85 4.01 -23.37 -9.99
CA ALA A 85 2.89 -22.45 -10.10
C ALA A 85 1.94 -22.98 -11.17
N ARG A 86 0.70 -23.26 -10.77
CA ARG A 86 -0.35 -23.69 -11.70
C ARG A 86 -0.37 -22.69 -12.87
N PRO A 87 -0.32 -23.16 -14.13
CA PRO A 87 -0.40 -22.28 -15.28
C PRO A 87 -1.64 -21.41 -15.16
N LEU A 88 -1.45 -20.09 -15.18
CA LEU A 88 -2.53 -19.12 -15.01
C LEU A 88 -3.47 -19.22 -16.21
N ILE A 89 -4.77 -19.25 -15.94
CA ILE A 89 -5.80 -19.21 -16.98
C ILE A 89 -5.76 -17.81 -17.63
N GLU A 90 -6.09 -17.68 -18.92
CA GLU A 90 -6.02 -16.40 -19.64
C GLU A 90 -6.78 -15.24 -18.96
N ALA A 91 -7.92 -15.55 -18.33
CA ALA A 91 -8.68 -14.56 -17.57
C ALA A 91 -7.90 -14.04 -16.37
N GLU A 92 -7.11 -14.90 -15.72
CA GLU A 92 -6.27 -14.55 -14.58
C GLU A 92 -5.03 -13.77 -15.03
N LEU A 93 -4.43 -14.11 -16.17
CA LEU A 93 -3.38 -13.31 -16.81
C LEU A 93 -3.90 -11.90 -17.18
N ARG A 94 -5.13 -11.81 -17.71
CA ARG A 94 -5.78 -10.51 -17.99
C ARG A 94 -6.09 -9.73 -16.71
N ALA A 95 -6.50 -10.39 -15.63
CA ALA A 95 -6.77 -9.72 -14.36
C ALA A 95 -5.47 -9.21 -13.72
N ARG A 96 -4.42 -10.03 -13.72
CA ARG A 96 -3.09 -9.69 -13.17
C ARG A 96 -2.40 -8.62 -13.99
N SER A 97 -2.44 -8.68 -15.33
CA SER A 97 -1.89 -7.60 -16.19
C SER A 97 -2.58 -6.24 -16.01
N ARG A 98 -3.80 -6.20 -15.47
CA ARG A 98 -4.47 -4.94 -15.09
C ARG A 98 -4.02 -4.40 -13.74
N MET A 99 -3.36 -5.21 -12.90
CA MET A 99 -2.81 -4.74 -11.64
C MET A 99 -1.45 -4.07 -11.91
N PRO A 100 -1.33 -2.76 -11.65
CA PRO A 100 -0.06 -2.07 -11.83
C PRO A 100 0.99 -2.64 -10.87
N PRO A 101 2.24 -2.84 -11.32
CA PRO A 101 3.32 -3.29 -10.45
C PRO A 101 3.49 -2.40 -9.23
N LEU A 102 3.92 -2.98 -8.12
CA LEU A 102 4.17 -2.30 -6.86
C LEU A 102 5.67 -2.18 -6.61
N ILE A 103 6.13 -0.96 -6.32
CA ILE A 103 7.48 -0.69 -5.83
C ILE A 103 7.31 -0.28 -4.37
N GLU A 104 7.86 -1.05 -3.44
CA GLU A 104 7.71 -0.79 -2.02
C GLU A 104 9.03 -0.81 -1.26
N TYR A 105 9.13 0.04 -0.24
CA TYR A 105 10.22 0.01 0.72
C TYR A 105 9.99 -1.13 1.71
N SER A 106 10.89 -2.10 1.69
CA SER A 106 10.82 -3.32 2.50
C SER A 106 11.32 -3.09 3.93
N ALA A 107 10.97 -4.02 4.84
CA ALA A 107 11.48 -4.00 6.21
C ALA A 107 13.01 -4.21 6.28
N GLN A 108 13.61 -4.78 5.24
CA GLN A 108 15.06 -4.97 5.10
C GLN A 108 15.79 -3.67 4.67
N GLY A 109 15.07 -2.56 4.48
CA GLY A 109 15.66 -1.27 4.12
C GLY A 109 16.01 -1.13 2.64
N THR A 110 15.41 -1.95 1.79
CA THR A 110 15.64 -1.96 0.33
C THR A 110 14.32 -1.81 -0.43
N TYR A 111 14.38 -1.36 -1.68
CA TYR A 111 13.17 -1.33 -2.51
C TYR A 111 12.99 -2.65 -3.23
N VAL A 112 11.78 -3.18 -3.14
CA VAL A 112 11.37 -4.41 -3.80
C VAL A 112 10.32 -4.05 -4.84
N VAL A 113 10.44 -4.67 -6.01
CA VAL A 113 9.47 -4.54 -7.10
C VAL A 113 8.64 -5.81 -7.16
N VAL A 114 7.33 -5.70 -7.07
CA VAL A 114 6.40 -6.82 -7.12
C VAL A 114 5.46 -6.63 -8.32
N SER A 115 5.60 -7.52 -9.29
CA SER A 115 4.69 -7.67 -10.43
C SER A 115 3.62 -8.72 -10.11
N SER A 116 2.39 -8.47 -10.48
CA SER A 116 1.29 -9.45 -10.37
C SER A 116 1.46 -10.66 -11.29
N LEU A 117 2.26 -10.51 -12.36
CA LEU A 117 2.55 -11.54 -13.34
C LEU A 117 3.79 -12.36 -12.97
N GLU A 118 4.88 -11.66 -12.59
CA GLU A 118 6.21 -12.27 -12.43
C GLU A 118 6.62 -12.44 -10.96
N GLY A 119 5.84 -11.89 -10.02
CA GLY A 119 6.19 -11.89 -8.60
C GLY A 119 7.25 -10.84 -8.28
N GLU A 120 8.15 -11.16 -7.36
CA GLU A 120 9.23 -10.27 -6.95
C GLU A 120 10.34 -10.18 -8.00
N LEU A 121 10.64 -8.96 -8.42
CA LEU A 121 11.68 -8.63 -9.39
C LEU A 121 12.86 -7.96 -8.68
N SER A 122 14.03 -8.60 -8.75
CA SER A 122 15.31 -8.01 -8.31
C SER A 122 15.87 -7.09 -9.39
N LEU A 123 15.33 -5.87 -9.48
CA LEU A 123 15.83 -4.83 -10.37
C LEU A 123 16.75 -3.88 -9.61
N MET A 124 17.95 -3.64 -10.15
CA MET A 124 18.86 -2.66 -9.55
C MET A 124 18.35 -1.23 -9.84
N PRO A 125 18.11 -0.39 -8.81
CA PRO A 125 17.67 0.99 -8.99
C PRO A 125 18.59 1.78 -9.93
N ALA A 126 18.01 2.61 -10.81
CA ALA A 126 18.72 3.45 -11.77
C ALA A 126 19.65 2.70 -12.76
N SER A 127 19.56 1.37 -12.82
CA SER A 127 20.19 0.57 -13.87
C SER A 127 19.42 0.70 -15.20
N ARG A 128 20.04 0.24 -16.27
CA ARG A 128 19.35 0.15 -17.57
C ARG A 128 18.13 -0.78 -17.51
N GLU A 129 18.25 -1.91 -16.83
CA GLU A 129 17.15 -2.89 -16.67
C GLU A 129 15.94 -2.27 -15.97
N TRP A 130 16.18 -1.41 -14.98
CA TRP A 130 15.12 -0.66 -14.31
C TRP A 130 14.36 0.27 -15.26
N PHE A 131 15.08 1.04 -16.09
CA PHE A 131 14.44 1.96 -17.04
C PHE A 131 13.76 1.24 -18.20
N ASP A 132 14.37 0.17 -18.70
CA ASP A 132 13.79 -0.68 -19.74
C ASP A 132 12.50 -1.33 -19.23
N TRP A 133 12.49 -1.81 -17.97
CA TRP A 133 11.28 -2.31 -17.32
C TRP A 133 10.22 -1.22 -17.17
N LEU A 134 10.55 -0.03 -16.64
CA LEU A 134 9.60 1.08 -16.53
C LEU A 134 9.00 1.47 -17.88
N ALA A 135 9.79 1.44 -18.96
CA ALA A 135 9.32 1.77 -20.31
C ALA A 135 8.25 0.79 -20.83
N THR A 136 8.16 -0.42 -20.28
CA THR A 136 7.09 -1.38 -20.61
C THR A 136 5.75 -1.05 -19.93
N LEU A 137 5.77 -0.21 -18.89
CA LEU A 137 4.62 0.02 -18.03
C LEU A 137 3.80 1.23 -18.46
N SER A 138 2.49 1.11 -18.32
CA SER A 138 1.56 2.25 -18.42
C SER A 138 1.25 2.88 -17.06
N SER A 139 1.47 2.15 -15.96
CA SER A 139 1.31 2.63 -14.59
C SER A 139 2.01 1.73 -13.59
N PHE A 140 2.38 2.28 -12.43
CA PHE A 140 2.90 1.53 -11.28
C PHE A 140 2.49 2.21 -9.97
N ARG A 141 2.52 1.47 -8.87
CA ARG A 141 2.30 1.98 -7.51
C ARG A 141 3.64 2.12 -6.81
N PHE A 142 3.86 3.25 -6.14
CA PHE A 142 5.03 3.49 -5.33
C PHE A 142 4.63 3.67 -3.87
N VAL A 143 5.25 2.89 -2.98
CA VAL A 143 5.10 2.96 -1.52
C VAL A 143 6.48 3.17 -0.93
N GLY A 144 6.76 4.43 -0.65
CA GLY A 144 8.02 4.88 -0.10
C GLY A 144 8.02 5.00 1.42
N GLN A 145 9.16 5.41 1.96
CA GLN A 145 9.34 5.69 3.39
C GLN A 145 8.48 6.86 3.84
N SER A 146 8.43 7.91 3.01
CA SER A 146 7.80 9.18 3.36
C SER A 146 6.45 9.41 2.68
N GLY A 147 5.89 8.40 1.99
CA GLY A 147 4.60 8.55 1.32
C GLY A 147 4.33 7.50 0.26
N ARG A 148 3.22 7.65 -0.45
CA ARG A 148 2.80 6.73 -1.53
C ARG A 148 2.06 7.46 -2.63
N PHE A 149 2.13 6.94 -3.85
CA PHE A 149 1.34 7.43 -4.99
C PHE A 149 1.21 6.34 -6.06
N THR A 150 0.34 6.58 -7.04
CA THR A 150 0.28 5.78 -8.26
C THR A 150 0.81 6.62 -9.41
N ALA A 151 1.82 6.14 -10.12
CA ALA A 151 2.35 6.78 -11.30
C ALA A 151 1.62 6.27 -12.55
N TYR A 152 1.36 7.19 -13.48
CA TYR A 152 0.80 6.88 -14.80
C TYR A 152 1.73 7.44 -15.86
N CYS A 153 1.98 6.62 -16.87
CA CYS A 153 2.65 7.01 -18.09
C CYS A 153 1.67 7.88 -18.89
N GLU A 154 2.10 9.07 -19.28
CA GLU A 154 1.29 9.95 -20.10
C GLU A 154 1.12 9.34 -21.50
N THR A 155 0.01 9.62 -22.16
CA THR A 155 -0.24 9.14 -23.52
C THR A 155 -0.51 10.33 -24.42
N ASN A 156 0.12 10.35 -25.59
CA ASN A 156 -0.13 11.33 -26.63
C ASN A 156 -0.69 10.61 -27.86
N HIS A 157 -1.89 10.99 -28.30
CA HIS A 157 -2.63 10.34 -29.39
C HIS A 157 -2.74 8.81 -29.23
N GLY A 158 -2.95 8.33 -27.99
CA GLY A 158 -3.09 6.90 -27.69
C GLY A 158 -1.77 6.11 -27.63
N LYS A 159 -0.62 6.76 -27.82
CA LYS A 159 0.70 6.14 -27.64
C LYS A 159 1.31 6.60 -26.31
N PRO A 160 1.88 5.70 -25.49
CA PRO A 160 2.58 6.10 -24.27
C PRO A 160 3.75 7.01 -24.62
N THR A 161 3.78 8.21 -24.03
CA THR A 161 4.97 9.06 -24.03
C THR A 161 5.90 8.53 -22.95
N ARG A 162 7.20 8.84 -22.99
CA ARG A 162 8.10 8.46 -21.90
C ARG A 162 7.87 9.26 -20.61
N GLY A 163 6.82 10.06 -20.55
CA GLY A 163 6.51 11.01 -19.49
C GLY A 163 5.62 10.42 -18.40
N TRP A 164 5.80 10.85 -17.16
CA TRP A 164 5.15 10.24 -16.01
C TRP A 164 4.49 11.27 -15.10
N ILE A 165 3.29 10.95 -14.63
CA ILE A 165 2.52 11.75 -13.69
C ILE A 165 2.22 10.91 -12.45
N ALA A 166 2.61 11.41 -11.28
CA ALA A 166 2.17 10.87 -10.00
C ALA A 166 0.75 11.36 -9.70
N HIS A 167 -0.11 10.43 -9.33
CA HIS A 167 -1.46 10.69 -8.88
C HIS A 167 -1.65 10.18 -7.45
N ARG A 168 -2.31 10.98 -6.63
CA ARG A 168 -2.68 10.60 -5.27
C ARG A 168 -4.02 11.20 -4.87
N SER A 169 -4.89 10.37 -4.29
CA SER A 169 -6.14 10.82 -3.69
C SER A 169 -6.12 10.65 -2.17
N LEU A 170 -6.62 11.67 -1.45
CA LEU A 170 -6.86 11.62 0.00
C LEU A 170 -7.97 12.62 0.36
N HIS A 171 -8.92 12.21 1.22
CA HIS A 171 -10.06 13.04 1.66
C HIS A 171 -10.85 13.70 0.50
N GLY A 172 -11.09 12.96 -0.59
CA GLY A 172 -11.83 13.46 -1.76
C GLY A 172 -11.06 14.46 -2.64
N ARG A 173 -9.80 14.79 -2.31
CA ARG A 173 -8.93 15.65 -3.13
C ARG A 173 -7.97 14.80 -3.95
N HIS A 174 -7.77 15.20 -5.19
CA HIS A 174 -6.89 14.54 -6.16
C HIS A 174 -5.69 15.44 -6.46
N TYR A 175 -4.49 14.91 -6.24
CA TYR A 175 -3.23 15.58 -6.53
C TYR A 175 -2.56 14.90 -7.70
N LYS A 176 -2.13 15.72 -8.67
CA LYS A 176 -1.33 15.31 -9.81
C LYS A 176 0.00 16.05 -9.78
N HIS A 177 1.10 15.34 -10.01
CA HIS A 177 2.42 15.95 -10.10
C HIS A 177 3.23 15.31 -11.21
N TRP A 178 3.92 16.13 -12.00
CA TRP A 178 4.80 15.64 -13.04
C TRP A 178 6.06 15.02 -12.41
N LEU A 179 6.32 13.76 -12.74
CA LEU A 179 7.52 13.04 -12.30
C LEU A 179 8.67 13.20 -13.30
N GLY A 180 8.40 13.54 -14.56
CA GLY A 180 9.44 13.62 -15.58
C GLY A 180 9.40 12.44 -16.55
N VAL A 181 10.51 12.26 -17.26
CA VAL A 181 10.66 11.16 -18.21
C VAL A 181 11.22 9.91 -17.54
N THR A 182 11.03 8.76 -18.17
CA THR A 182 11.42 7.43 -17.68
C THR A 182 12.86 7.40 -17.17
N ASP A 183 13.80 7.99 -17.92
CA ASP A 183 15.25 8.00 -17.60
C ASP A 183 15.60 8.80 -16.32
N ARG A 184 14.65 9.56 -15.76
CA ARG A 184 14.82 10.33 -14.52
C ARG A 184 14.10 9.72 -13.32
N LEU A 185 13.38 8.62 -13.51
CA LEU A 185 12.66 7.93 -12.44
C LEU A 185 13.59 7.03 -11.62
N THR A 186 14.51 7.62 -10.88
CA THR A 186 15.28 6.89 -9.86
C THR A 186 14.47 6.74 -8.58
N ILE A 187 14.87 5.80 -7.72
CA ILE A 187 14.25 5.62 -6.39
C ILE A 187 14.30 6.91 -5.57
N ASP A 188 15.44 7.62 -5.57
CA ASP A 188 15.59 8.89 -4.85
C ASP A 188 14.60 9.94 -5.32
N HIS A 189 14.36 10.01 -6.63
CA HIS A 189 13.38 10.93 -7.20
C HIS A 189 11.96 10.54 -6.80
N LEU A 190 11.61 9.25 -6.84
CA LEU A 190 10.31 8.75 -6.39
C LEU A 190 10.07 9.04 -4.91
N GLU A 191 11.07 8.85 -4.04
CA GLU A 191 11.01 9.21 -2.62
C GLU A 191 10.80 10.72 -2.41
N GLN A 192 11.58 11.54 -3.11
CA GLN A 192 11.42 12.99 -3.03
C GLN A 192 9.99 13.41 -3.41
N MET A 193 9.42 12.80 -4.45
CA MET A 193 8.05 13.09 -4.87
C MET A 193 7.02 12.54 -3.89
N ALA A 194 7.24 11.36 -3.32
CA ALA A 194 6.38 10.80 -2.28
C ALA A 194 6.30 11.71 -1.05
N ALA A 195 7.45 12.18 -0.55
CA ALA A 195 7.53 13.12 0.57
C ALA A 195 6.86 14.47 0.24
N ARG A 196 7.08 15.02 -0.95
CA ARG A 196 6.42 16.26 -1.42
C ARG A 196 4.91 16.11 -1.49
N LEU A 197 4.42 15.00 -2.02
CA LEU A 197 2.98 14.73 -2.08
C LEU A 197 2.41 14.50 -0.67
N GLN A 198 3.15 13.86 0.23
CA GLN A 198 2.72 13.65 1.62
C GLN A 198 2.64 14.96 2.41
N SER A 199 3.67 15.82 2.33
CA SER A 199 3.67 17.11 3.03
C SER A 199 2.49 17.99 2.62
N ARG A 200 2.21 18.10 1.31
CA ARG A 200 1.02 18.84 0.80
C ARG A 200 -0.30 18.32 1.34
N LEU A 201 -0.38 17.05 1.74
CA LEU A 201 -1.57 16.48 2.34
C LEU A 201 -1.68 16.73 3.85
N THR A 202 -0.54 16.79 4.55
CA THR A 202 -0.52 17.02 5.99
C THR A 202 -0.67 18.50 6.35
N THR A 203 -0.33 19.42 5.43
CA THR A 203 -0.48 20.87 5.63
C THR A 203 -1.92 21.38 5.39
N LEU A 204 -2.89 20.50 5.12
CA LEU A 204 -4.31 20.84 4.88
C LEU A 204 -5.19 20.38 6.04
#